data_AF-A0A371FMH3-F1
#
_entry.id   AF-A0A371FMH3-F1
#
_cell.length_a   1.000
_cell.length_b   1.000
_cell.length_c   1.000
_cell.angle_alpha   90.00
_cell.angle_beta   90.00
_cell.angle_gamma   90.00
#
_symmetry.space_group_name_H-M   'P 1'
#
loop_
_entity.id
_entity.type
_entity.pdbx_description
1 polymer ?
#
loop_
_entity_poly.entity_id
_entity_poly.type
_entity_poly.pdbx_seq_one_letter_code
_entity_poly.pdbx_strand_id
1 'polypeptide(L)' 'MDYMNRIFHPFLDKFIIMFIDDILGYSYNHDEHLKAVLGILKENKMYAKLSICEFWLEKITYDLDSIGAI' A
#
# COMPACT_ATOMS: atom_id res chain seq x y z
N MET A 1 -9.42 -6.03 9.34
CA MET A 1 -9.58 -5.68 7.92
C MET A 1 -10.21 -4.31 7.72
N ASP A 2 -11.26 -3.93 8.45
CA ASP A 2 -12.06 -2.72 8.12
C ASP A 2 -11.36 -1.37 8.26
N TYR A 3 -10.38 -1.22 9.16
CA TYR A 3 -9.74 0.09 9.39
C TYR A 3 -8.85 0.52 8.22
N MET A 4 -7.91 -0.35 7.81
CA MET A 4 -7.04 -0.10 6.66
C MET A 4 -7.88 0.08 5.40
N ASN A 5 -8.90 -0.77 5.21
CA ASN A 5 -9.79 -0.67 4.06
C ASN A 5 -10.52 0.67 4.03
N ARG A 6 -10.95 1.19 5.19
CA ARG A 6 -11.66 2.48 5.29
C ARG A 6 -10.76 3.69 5.00
N ILE A 7 -9.53 3.70 5.54
CA ILE A 7 -8.62 4.85 5.36
C ILE A 7 -8.03 4.91 3.95
N PHE A 8 -7.79 3.75 3.33
CA PHE A 8 -7.27 3.64 1.97
C PHE A 8 -8.37 3.48 0.91
N HIS A 9 -9.65 3.33 1.31
CA HIS A 9 -10.79 3.17 0.41
C HIS A 9 -10.78 4.12 -0.79
N PRO A 10 -10.42 5.42 -0.65
CA PRO A 10 -10.40 6.33 -1.79
C PRO A 10 -9.39 5.96 -2.89
N PHE A 11 -8.43 5.08 -2.59
CA PHE A 11 -7.28 4.73 -3.42
C PHE A 11 -7.20 3.24 -3.76
N LEU A 12 -7.97 2.40 -3.04
CA LEU A 12 -8.20 1.00 -3.39
C LEU A 12 -8.69 0.89 -4.84
N ASP A 13 -8.18 -0.10 -5.56
CA ASP A 13 -8.46 -0.40 -6.98
C ASP A 13 -8.10 0.70 -7.99
N LYS A 14 -7.56 1.84 -7.53
CA LYS A 14 -7.05 2.92 -8.39
C LYS A 14 -5.54 2.82 -8.59
N PHE A 15 -4.82 2.76 -7.47
CA PHE A 15 -3.37 2.64 -7.45
C PHE A 15 -2.83 1.93 -6.21
N ILE A 16 -3.71 1.46 -5.32
CA ILE A 16 -3.35 0.71 -4.13
C ILE A 16 -4.06 -0.65 -4.15
N ILE A 17 -3.30 -1.69 -3.88
CA ILE A 17 -3.77 -3.01 -3.49
C ILE A 17 -3.34 -3.20 -2.03
N MET A 18 -4.23 -3.72 -1.20
CA MET A 18 -3.91 -3.96 0.20
C MET A 18 -4.00 -5.44 0.55
N PHE A 19 -3.04 -5.89 1.33
CA PHE A 19 -3.04 -7.14 2.07
C PHE A 19 -3.13 -6.86 3.57
N ILE A 20 -3.17 -7.91 4.40
CA ILE A 20 -3.36 -7.78 5.86
C ILE A 20 -2.32 -6.82 6.44
N ASP A 21 -1.05 -7.02 6.10
CA ASP A 21 0.08 -6.27 6.66
C ASP A 21 0.78 -5.37 5.63
N ASP A 22 0.50 -5.53 4.33
CA ASP A 22 1.20 -4.84 3.25
C ASP A 22 0.29 -3.93 2.42
N ILE A 23 0.84 -2.78 2.02
CA ILE A 23 0.22 -1.87 1.05
C ILE A 23 1.08 -1.87 -0.21
N LEU A 24 0.50 -2.32 -1.31
CA LEU A 24 1.14 -2.33 -2.61
C LEU A 24 0.62 -1.13 -3.44
N GLY A 25 1.49 -0.18 -3.73
CA GLY A 25 1.20 0.94 -4.62
C GLY A 25 1.73 0.70 -6.02
N TYR A 26 0.90 0.79 -7.06
CA TYR A 26 1.34 0.84 -8.45
C TYR A 26 1.15 2.24 -9.03
N SER A 27 2.09 2.72 -9.83
CA SER A 27 1.95 4.05 -10.42
C SER A 27 2.74 4.19 -11.71
N TYR A 28 2.17 4.97 -12.65
CA TYR A 28 2.90 5.54 -13.78
C TYR A 28 3.60 6.86 -13.38
N ASN A 29 3.06 7.60 -12.40
CA ASN A 29 3.65 8.81 -11.82
C ASN A 29 3.90 8.61 -10.32
N HIS A 30 5.10 8.13 -10.05
CA HIS A 30 5.60 7.66 -8.78
C HIS A 30 5.44 8.64 -7.60
N ASP A 31 5.72 9.93 -7.81
CA ASP A 31 5.77 10.92 -6.73
C ASP A 31 4.40 11.30 -6.15
N GLU A 32 3.38 11.42 -7.01
CA GLU A 32 2.04 11.86 -6.59
C GLU A 32 1.34 10.79 -5.74
N HIS A 33 1.39 9.53 -6.20
CA HIS A 33 0.79 8.41 -5.47
C HIS A 33 1.51 8.15 -4.15
N LEU A 34 2.85 8.22 -4.13
CA LEU A 34 3.60 8.05 -2.90
C LEU A 34 3.26 9.15 -1.87
N LYS A 35 3.16 10.41 -2.30
CA LYS A 35 2.72 11.51 -1.42
C LYS A 35 1.33 11.28 -0.86
N ALA A 36 0.39 10.78 -1.66
CA ALA A 36 -0.96 10.46 -1.19
C ALA A 36 -0.94 9.35 -0.11
N VAL A 37 -0.22 8.25 -0.35
CA VAL A 37 -0.09 7.14 0.63
C VAL A 37 0.54 7.62 1.93
N LEU A 38 1.67 8.33 1.85
CA LEU A 38 2.36 8.88 3.02
C LEU A 38 1.49 9.90 3.78
N GLY A 39 0.67 10.67 3.06
CA GLY A 39 -0.30 11.60 3.64
C GLY A 39 -1.31 10.89 4.54
N ILE A 40 -1.96 9.84 4.04
CA ILE A 40 -2.92 9.03 4.81
C ILE A 40 -2.26 8.41 6.02
N LEU A 41 -1.07 7.82 5.84
CA LEU A 41 -0.33 7.19 6.94
C LEU A 41 -0.08 8.22 8.05
N LYS A 42 0.38 9.42 7.68
CA LYS A 42 0.63 10.51 8.62
C LYS A 42 -0.65 10.98 9.33
N GLU A 43 -1.74 11.20 8.60
CA GLU A 43 -3.04 11.65 9.15
C GLU A 43 -3.62 10.65 10.14
N ASN A 44 -3.46 9.35 9.87
CA ASN A 44 -3.96 8.26 10.70
C ASN A 44 -2.95 7.77 11.75
N LYS A 45 -1.79 8.44 11.89
CA LYS A 45 -0.70 8.05 12.81
C LYS A 45 -0.23 6.60 12.62
N MET A 46 -0.26 6.14 11.37
CA MET A 46 0.28 4.87 10.92
C MET A 46 1.72 5.07 10.47
N TYR A 47 2.58 4.09 10.75
CA TYR A 47 3.99 4.16 10.41
C TYR A 47 4.39 2.93 9.62
N ALA A 48 4.95 3.16 8.43
CA ALA A 48 5.60 2.11 7.67
C ALA A 48 7.03 1.93 8.18
N LYS A 49 7.45 0.68 8.35
CA LYS A 49 8.84 0.38 8.71
C LYS A 49 9.71 0.52 7.47
N LEU A 50 10.49 1.59 7.39
CA LEU A 50 11.29 1.90 6.19
C LEU A 50 12.23 0.75 5.77
N SER A 51 12.71 -0.07 6.72
CA SER A 51 13.60 -1.19 6.42
C SER A 51 12.96 -2.33 5.63
N ILE A 52 11.63 -2.35 5.47
CA ILE A 52 10.89 -3.35 4.68
C ILE A 52 10.13 -2.71 3.51
N CYS A 53 10.22 -1.38 3.34
CA CYS A 53 9.57 -0.70 2.25
C CYS A 53 10.45 -0.76 1.00
N GLU A 54 9.90 -1.29 -0.08
CA GLU A 54 10.54 -1.30 -1.39
C GLU A 54 9.85 -0.28 -2.30
N PHE A 55 10.65 0.50 -3.03
CA PHE A 55 10.15 1.57 -3.90
C PHE A 55 10.73 1.43 -5.30
N TRP A 56 9.98 1.90 -6.29
CA TRP A 56 10.42 2.01 -7.69
C TRP A 56 10.86 0.67 -8.30
N LEU A 57 10.16 -0.40 -7.95
CA LEU A 57 10.38 -1.72 -8.54
C LEU A 57 9.65 -1.85 -9.88
N GLU A 58 10.36 -2.30 -10.92
CA GLU A 58 9.76 -2.58 -12.24
C GLU A 58 8.87 -3.83 -12.23
N LYS A 59 9.18 -4.78 -11.34
CA LYS A 59 8.42 -6.02 -11.14
C LYS A 59 8.46 -6.39 -9.66
N ILE A 60 7.31 -6.82 -9.15
CA ILE A 60 7.18 -7.32 -7.79
C ILE A 60 6.66 -8.76 -7.88
N THR A 61 7.28 -9.66 -7.11
CA THR A 61 6.81 -11.05 -6.97
C THR A 61 6.29 -11.19 -5.55
N TYR A 62 4.98 -11.31 -5.41
CA TYR A 62 4.36 -11.61 -4.12
C TYR A 62 4.11 -13.11 -4.01
N ASP A 63 4.45 -13.67 -2.86
CA ASP A 63 4.07 -15.03 -2.52
C ASP A 63 2.58 -15.06 -2.19
N LEU A 64 1.79 -15.63 -3.12
CA LEU A 64 0.35 -15.74 -2.99
C LEU A 64 -0.06 -16.75 -1.91
N ASP A 65 0.83 -17.67 -1.48
CA ASP A 65 0.54 -18.63 -0.41
C ASP A 65 0.53 -17.96 0.98
N SER A 66 1.21 -16.82 1.11
CA SER A 66 1.16 -15.94 2.27
C SER A 66 -0.06 -15.01 2.27
N ILE A 67 -0.76 -14.92 1.15
CA ILE A 67 -2.04 -14.21 1.03
C ILE A 67 -3.10 -15.21 1.47
N GLY A 68 -3.47 -15.18 2.74
CA GLY A 68 -4.62 -15.92 3.24
C GLY A 68 -5.78 -15.74 2.26
N ALA A 69 -6.15 -16.83 1.59
CA ALA A 69 -7.22 -16.87 0.60
C ALA A 69 -8.47 -16.19 1.18
N ILE A 70 -9.10 -15.38 0.34
CA ILE A 70 -10.49 -14.95 0.53
C ILE A 70 -11.37 -16.20 0.61
#